data_AF-A0A4U9CR12-F1
#
_entry.id   AF-A0A4U9CR12-F1
#
_cell.length_a   1.000
_cell.length_b   1.000
_cell.length_c   1.000
_cell.angle_alpha   90.00
_cell.angle_beta   90.00
_cell.angle_gamma   90.00
#
_symmetry.space_group_name_H-M   'P 1'
#
loop_
_entity.id
_entity.type
_entity.pdbx_description
1 polymer ?
#
loop_
_entity_poly.entity_id
_entity_poly.type
_entity_poly.pdbx_seq_one_letter_code
_entity_poly.pdbx_strand_id
1 'polypeptide(L)'
;MINTSAALAASSTDIANTIKSRHAMQEQTLTQFLQQRQLRGELPENGDVRQLAQFLNCVLQGMSISAREGADFSKLMQIAETTLRLWRQILQH
;
A
#
# COMPACT_ATOMS: atom_id res chain seq x y z
N MET A 1 22.70 -24.61 -11.98
CA MET A 1 23.01 -24.02 -10.65
C MET A 1 23.60 -22.65 -10.91
N ILE A 2 22.76 -21.62 -11.05
CA ILE A 2 23.21 -20.25 -11.36
C ILE A 2 22.99 -19.42 -10.08
N ASN A 3 24.11 -19.05 -9.48
CA ASN A 3 24.18 -18.19 -8.32
C ASN A 3 24.11 -16.73 -8.79
N THR A 4 22.89 -16.21 -8.94
CA THR A 4 22.62 -14.77 -9.18
C THR A 4 21.93 -14.13 -7.97
N SER A 5 22.09 -14.72 -6.78
CA SER A 5 21.46 -14.26 -5.54
C SER A 5 22.29 -13.21 -4.80
N ALA A 6 23.59 -13.04 -5.14
CA ALA A 6 24.50 -12.19 -4.37
C ALA A 6 24.71 -10.77 -4.95
N ALA A 7 24.49 -10.55 -6.25
CA ALA A 7 24.71 -9.23 -6.86
C ALA A 7 23.53 -8.24 -6.64
N LEU A 8 22.32 -8.73 -6.34
CA LEU A 8 21.15 -7.90 -6.05
C LEU A 8 20.99 -7.55 -4.56
N ALA A 9 21.92 -7.98 -3.70
CA ALA A 9 21.92 -7.65 -2.27
C ALA A 9 22.61 -6.30 -1.99
N ALA A 10 23.57 -5.88 -2.82
CA ALA A 10 24.36 -4.68 -2.58
C ALA A 10 23.65 -3.37 -2.99
N SER A 11 22.66 -3.43 -3.88
CA SER A 11 21.86 -2.25 -4.28
C SER A 11 20.62 -2.01 -3.38
N SER A 12 20.40 -2.86 -2.37
CA SER A 12 19.15 -2.86 -1.59
C SER A 12 19.21 -2.05 -0.29
N THR A 13 20.39 -1.79 0.27
CA THR A 13 20.49 -1.27 1.65
C THR A 13 20.34 0.25 1.75
N ASP A 14 20.95 1.02 0.84
CA ASP A 14 20.82 2.50 0.85
C ASP A 14 19.46 3.00 0.35
N ILE A 15 18.83 2.22 -0.55
CA ILE A 15 17.46 2.49 -1.03
C ILE A 15 16.44 2.13 0.06
N ALA A 16 16.63 1.02 0.80
CA ALA A 16 15.72 0.59 1.88
C ALA A 16 15.63 1.61 3.03
N ASN A 17 16.72 2.28 3.39
CA ASN A 17 16.71 3.31 4.45
C ASN A 17 16.04 4.61 3.99
N THR A 18 16.20 4.99 2.72
CA THR A 18 15.54 6.17 2.13
C THR A 18 14.03 5.94 1.94
N ILE A 19 13.65 4.69 1.65
CA ILE A 19 12.28 4.26 1.46
C ILE A 19 11.51 4.16 2.79
N LYS A 20 12.13 3.70 3.89
CA LYS A 20 11.51 3.64 5.23
C LYS A 20 11.00 5.00 5.73
N SER A 21 11.78 6.06 5.56
CA SER A 21 11.38 7.42 5.98
C SER A 21 10.27 7.99 5.11
N ARG A 22 10.23 7.65 3.82
CA ARG A 22 9.12 8.01 2.92
C ARG A 22 7.84 7.23 3.21
N HIS A 23 7.94 5.97 3.66
CA HIS A 23 6.78 5.15 3.98
C HIS A 23 6.00 5.62 5.20
N ALA A 24 6.68 6.03 6.28
CA ALA A 24 6.01 6.60 7.45
C ALA A 24 5.27 7.90 7.09
N MET A 25 5.88 8.74 6.23
CA MET A 25 5.26 9.98 5.78
C MET A 25 4.08 9.74 4.82
N GLN A 26 4.15 8.71 3.97
CA GLN A 26 3.05 8.30 3.10
C GLN A 26 1.86 7.75 3.89
N GLU A 27 2.11 6.93 4.92
CA GLU A 27 1.04 6.42 5.78
C GLU A 27 0.33 7.54 6.53
N GLN A 28 1.09 8.49 7.07
CA GLN A 28 0.51 9.65 7.75
C GLN A 28 -0.30 10.52 6.78
N THR A 29 0.21 10.75 5.56
CA THR A 29 -0.50 11.53 4.52
C THR A 29 -1.80 10.84 4.09
N LEU A 30 -1.76 9.53 3.86
CA LEU A 30 -2.93 8.75 3.46
C LEU A 30 -3.97 8.69 4.58
N THR A 31 -3.52 8.52 5.83
CA THR A 31 -4.39 8.54 7.01
C THR A 31 -5.07 9.90 7.16
N GLN A 32 -4.31 11.00 7.07
CA GLN A 32 -4.87 12.36 7.14
C GLN A 32 -5.86 12.62 6.01
N PHE A 33 -5.57 12.16 4.80
CA PHE A 33 -6.48 12.27 3.66
C PHE A 33 -7.81 11.54 3.92
N LEU A 34 -7.75 10.31 4.43
CA LEU A 34 -8.95 9.53 4.77
C LEU A 34 -9.72 10.15 5.93
N GLN A 35 -9.03 10.65 6.96
CA GLN A 35 -9.65 11.38 8.08
C GLN A 35 -10.38 12.64 7.61
N GLN A 36 -9.78 13.43 6.71
CA GLN A 36 -10.44 14.60 6.14
C GLN A 36 -11.72 14.23 5.37
N ARG A 37 -11.71 13.12 4.65
CA ARG A 37 -12.90 12.62 3.93
C ARG A 37 -13.97 12.09 4.88
N GLN A 38 -13.57 11.44 5.97
CA GLN A 38 -14.48 11.02 7.03
C GLN A 38 -15.17 12.22 7.68
N LEU A 39 -14.43 13.29 7.97
CA LEU A 39 -15.00 14.54 8.51
C LEU A 39 -15.97 15.24 7.54
N ARG A 40 -15.83 15.02 6.24
CA ARG A 40 -16.75 15.51 5.20
C ARG A 40 -18.00 14.64 5.02
N GLY A 41 -18.10 13.50 5.72
CA GLY A 41 -19.18 12.55 5.57
C GLY A 41 -19.07 11.65 4.32
N GLU A 42 -17.91 11.63 3.66
CA GLU A 42 -17.67 10.75 2.50
C GLU A 42 -17.35 9.30 2.92
N LEU A 43 -16.90 9.11 4.16
CA LEU A 43 -16.63 7.81 4.78
C LEU A 43 -17.48 7.65 6.05
N PRO A 44 -17.77 6.40 6.48
CA PRO A 44 -18.52 6.15 7.71
C PRO A 44 -17.85 6.79 8.92
N GLU A 45 -18.61 7.50 9.75
CA GLU A 45 -18.10 8.23 10.92
C GLU A 45 -17.45 7.29 11.96
N ASN A 46 -17.93 6.04 12.05
CA ASN A 46 -17.42 5.03 12.97
C ASN A 46 -16.33 4.12 12.38
N GLY A 47 -15.96 4.29 11.11
CA GLY A 47 -15.00 3.40 10.46
C GLY A 47 -13.55 3.67 10.87
N ASP A 48 -12.76 2.61 11.09
CA ASP A 48 -11.32 2.73 11.36
C ASP A 48 -10.54 3.10 10.08
N VAL A 49 -10.44 4.41 9.83
CA VAL A 49 -9.68 4.97 8.71
C VAL A 49 -8.17 4.72 8.82
N ARG A 50 -7.63 4.46 10.03
CA ARG A 50 -6.21 4.13 10.18
C ARG A 50 -5.94 2.71 9.71
N GLN A 51 -6.79 1.77 10.11
CA GLN A 51 -6.72 0.40 9.63
C GLN A 51 -6.87 0.34 8.10
N LEU A 52 -7.78 1.14 7.54
CA LEU A 52 -7.90 1.29 6.09
C LEU A 52 -6.61 1.83 5.45
N ALA A 53 -6.00 2.87 6.02
CA ALA A 53 -4.74 3.42 5.51
C ALA A 53 -3.61 2.39 5.52
N GLN A 54 -3.48 1.62 6.61
CA GLN A 54 -2.48 0.55 6.75
C GLN A 54 -2.68 -0.55 5.71
N PHE A 55 -3.93 -1.00 5.53
CA PHE A 55 -4.26 -2.00 4.53
C PHE A 55 -3.93 -1.52 3.11
N LEU A 56 -4.35 -0.30 2.75
CA LEU A 56 -4.07 0.29 1.44
C LEU A 56 -2.56 0.43 1.18
N ASN A 57 -1.78 0.83 2.18
CA ASN A 57 -0.32 0.89 2.07
C ASN A 57 0.30 -0.49 1.83
N CYS A 58 -0.17 -1.53 2.53
CA CYS A 58 0.30 -2.90 2.33
C CYS A 58 0.02 -3.38 0.90
N VAL A 59 -1.20 -3.15 0.40
CA VAL A 59 -1.60 -3.50 -0.97
C VAL A 59 -0.74 -2.75 -2.00
N LEU A 60 -0.55 -1.44 -1.84
CA LEU A 60 0.22 -0.62 -2.77
C LEU A 60 1.69 -1.05 -2.82
N GLN A 61 2.27 -1.43 -1.68
CA GLN A 61 3.61 -2.00 -1.60
C GLN A 61 3.69 -3.34 -2.36
N GLY A 62 2.72 -4.24 -2.13
CA GLY A 62 2.64 -5.52 -2.85
C GLY A 62 2.52 -5.33 -4.37
N MET A 63 1.62 -4.44 -4.82
CA MET A 63 1.46 -4.10 -6.23
C MET A 63 2.74 -3.52 -6.85
N SER A 64 3.47 -2.68 -6.10
CA SER A 64 4.73 -2.10 -6.56
C SER A 64 5.82 -3.17 -6.72
N ILE A 65 5.85 -4.19 -5.87
CA ILE A 65 6.76 -5.33 -6.01
C ILE A 65 6.34 -6.17 -7.23
N SER A 66 5.07 -6.57 -7.32
CA SER A 66 4.57 -7.36 -8.45
C SER A 66 4.79 -6.69 -9.80
N ALA A 67 4.63 -5.37 -9.89
CA ALA A 67 4.92 -4.61 -11.12
C ALA A 67 6.40 -4.72 -11.53
N ARG A 68 7.34 -4.67 -10.57
CA ARG A 68 8.78 -4.84 -10.84
C ARG A 68 9.13 -6.27 -11.27
N GLU A 69 8.38 -7.25 -10.77
CA GLU A 69 8.51 -8.66 -11.15
C GLU A 69 7.84 -8.99 -12.49
N GLY A 70 7.25 -8.00 -13.17
CA GLY A 70 6.68 -8.15 -14.50
C GLY A 70 5.21 -8.55 -14.51
N ALA A 71 4.47 -8.33 -13.42
CA ALA A 71 3.02 -8.52 -13.41
C ALA A 71 2.35 -7.65 -14.49
N ASP A 72 1.38 -8.23 -15.19
CA ASP A 72 0.62 -7.50 -16.19
C ASP A 72 -0.31 -6.45 -15.55
N PHE A 73 -0.68 -5.45 -16.35
CA PHE A 73 -1.56 -4.38 -15.90
C PHE A 73 -2.93 -4.90 -15.44
N SER A 74 -3.44 -5.94 -16.10
CA SER A 74 -4.73 -6.55 -15.77
C SER A 74 -4.74 -7.12 -14.36
N LYS A 75 -3.64 -7.75 -13.93
CA LYS A 75 -3.46 -8.34 -12.62
C LYS A 75 -3.39 -7.27 -11.55
N LEU A 76 -2.65 -6.18 -11.80
CA LEU A 76 -2.61 -5.03 -10.89
C LEU A 76 -3.99 -4.37 -10.76
N MET A 77 -4.75 -4.28 -11.86
CA MET A 77 -6.12 -3.76 -11.83
C MET A 77 -7.06 -4.65 -11.04
N GLN A 78 -6.98 -5.98 -11.20
CA GLN A 78 -7.76 -6.93 -10.41
C GLN A 78 -7.49 -6.80 -8.90
N ILE A 79 -6.23 -6.57 -8.51
CA ILE A 79 -5.87 -6.33 -7.11
C ILE A 79 -6.54 -5.04 -6.62
N ALA A 80 -6.40 -3.94 -7.37
CA ALA A 80 -7.00 -2.65 -7.00
C ALA A 80 -8.53 -2.73 -6.86
N GLU A 81 -9.22 -3.37 -7.81
CA GLU A 81 -10.66 -3.57 -7.74
C GLU A 81 -11.08 -4.40 -6.53
N THR A 82 -10.32 -5.45 -6.21
CA THR A 82 -10.61 -6.32 -5.07
C THR A 82 -10.42 -5.57 -3.76
N THR A 83 -9.35 -4.80 -3.65
CA THR A 83 -9.11 -3.88 -2.53
C THR A 83 -10.26 -2.89 -2.34
N LEU A 84 -10.77 -2.30 -3.42
CA LEU A 84 -11.94 -1.40 -3.41
C LEU A 84 -13.28 -2.11 -3.17
N ARG A 85 -13.36 -3.44 -3.24
CA ARG A 85 -14.54 -4.19 -2.78
C ARG A 85 -14.46 -4.44 -1.28
N LEU A 86 -13.28 -4.76 -0.77
CA LEU A 86 -13.04 -5.13 0.63
C LEU A 86 -13.00 -3.91 1.57
N TRP A 87 -12.61 -2.73 1.09
CA TRP A 87 -12.47 -1.54 1.95
C TRP A 87 -13.72 -1.19 2.78
N ARG A 88 -14.93 -1.46 2.27
CA ARG A 88 -16.19 -1.24 3.01
C ARG A 88 -16.31 -2.16 4.22
N GLN A 89 -15.81 -3.38 4.12
CA GLN A 89 -15.79 -4.32 5.25
C GLN A 89 -14.79 -3.86 6.32
N ILE A 90 -13.65 -3.29 5.91
CA ILE A 90 -12.64 -2.75 6.82
C ILE A 90 -13.20 -1.53 7.59
N LEU A 91 -13.99 -0.69 6.93
CA LEU A 91 -14.65 0.46 7.56
C LEU A 91 -15.86 0.10 8.44
N GLN A 92 -16.30 -1.16 8.45
CA GLN A 92 -17.46 -1.63 9.22
C GLN A 92 -17.06 -2.29 10.55
N HIS A 93 -15.76 -2.40 10.84
CA HIS A 93 -15.23 -2.99 12.06
C HIS A 93 -15.03 -1.97 13.18
#